data_AF-A0A4Y2KPW7-F1
#
_entry.id   AF-A0A4Y2KPW7-F1
#
_cell.length_a   1.000
_cell.length_b   1.000
_cell.length_c   1.000
_cell.angle_alpha   90.00
_cell.angle_beta   90.00
_cell.angle_gamma   90.00
#
_symmetry.space_group_name_H-M   'P 1'
#
loop_
_entity.id
_entity.type
_entity.pdbx_description
1 polymer ?
#
loop_
_entity_poly.entity_id
_entity_poly.type
_entity_poly.pdbx_seq_one_letter_code
_entity_poly.pdbx_strand_id
1 'polypeptide(L)'
;MMCARTDPESIMKLDSPCASLKTTNHINTSYKLNPTNSVFQAKLAAIGFAAGWALKFNQLVNFHTDSQSSIEAIKSAEPKSEFVNNIKENIYSSRLLVSLTWVEAHAGNPGNERADRQEKLAITIGQYLDLSAPYLYVKLKIKQFIIHEWENYWNQHN
;
A
#
# COMPACT_ATOMS: atom_id res chain seq x y z
N MET A 1 3.73 0.42 2.57
CA MET A 1 3.53 -0.17 3.88
C MET A 1 2.40 -1.20 3.68
N MET A 2 2.38 -2.43 4.14
CA MET A 2 1.19 -3.24 4.51
C MET A 2 1.50 -3.62 5.96
N CYS A 3 0.54 -3.50 6.83
CA CYS A 3 0.48 -4.17 8.13
C CYS A 3 -1.00 -4.49 8.33
N ALA A 4 -1.53 -5.46 7.60
CA ALA A 4 -2.91 -5.87 7.83
C ALA A 4 -2.90 -6.93 8.92
N ARG A 5 -3.42 -6.53 10.08
CA ARG A 5 -3.73 -7.43 11.18
C ARG A 5 -5.23 -7.63 11.22
N THR A 6 -5.63 -8.80 11.69
CA THR A 6 -7.03 -9.24 11.76
C THR A 6 -7.47 -9.45 13.21
N ASP A 7 -6.90 -8.71 14.17
CA ASP A 7 -7.32 -8.73 15.57
C ASP A 7 -8.34 -7.60 15.81
N PRO A 8 -9.27 -7.73 16.77
CA PRO A 8 -10.25 -6.69 17.07
C PRO A 8 -9.65 -5.32 17.48
N GLU A 9 -8.34 -5.24 17.76
CA GLU A 9 -7.64 -4.02 18.22
C GLU A 9 -6.51 -3.54 17.29
N SER A 10 -6.43 -4.06 16.06
CA SER A 10 -5.16 -3.98 15.33
C SER A 10 -4.99 -2.83 14.34
N ILE A 11 -4.00 -1.98 14.61
CA ILE A 11 -3.71 -0.77 13.83
C ILE A 11 -2.68 -1.01 12.69
N MET A 12 -2.97 -0.53 11.47
CA MET A 12 -2.05 -0.45 10.31
C MET A 12 -1.48 0.98 10.17
N LYS A 13 -0.18 1.11 10.39
CA LYS A 13 0.59 2.35 10.17
C LYS A 13 1.66 2.11 9.11
N LEU A 14 1.80 3.04 8.15
CA LEU A 14 2.57 2.78 6.93
C LEU A 14 3.37 4.01 6.49
N ASP A 15 4.62 4.14 6.90
CA ASP A 15 5.43 5.32 6.56
C ASP A 15 6.39 5.09 5.36
N SER A 16 6.60 3.84 4.91
CA SER A 16 7.52 3.46 3.78
C SER A 16 6.87 2.54 2.71
N PRO A 17 7.50 2.18 1.56
CA PRO A 17 6.87 1.40 0.47
C PRO A 17 6.99 -0.14 0.63
N CYS A 18 6.86 -0.69 1.83
CA CYS A 18 6.92 -2.16 2.10
C CYS A 18 5.55 -2.81 2.41
N ALA A 19 5.48 -4.06 2.89
CA ALA A 19 4.26 -4.81 3.14
C ALA A 19 4.30 -6.00 4.15
N SER A 20 3.28 -6.24 4.97
CA SER A 20 3.12 -7.36 5.89
C SER A 20 1.65 -7.62 6.30
N LEU A 21 1.26 -8.89 6.37
CA LEU A 21 -0.03 -9.40 6.81
C LEU A 21 0.23 -10.38 7.95
N LYS A 22 -0.45 -10.21 9.09
CA LYS A 22 -0.37 -11.14 10.21
C LYS A 22 -1.77 -11.56 10.64
N THR A 23 -2.06 -12.84 10.50
CA THR A 23 -3.36 -13.42 10.82
C THR A 23 -3.34 -14.06 12.20
N THR A 24 -4.51 -14.23 12.80
CA THR A 24 -4.71 -14.95 14.07
C THR A 24 -4.20 -16.41 14.04
N ASN A 25 -4.02 -16.98 12.84
CA ASN A 25 -3.49 -18.34 12.62
C ASN A 25 -1.97 -18.40 12.39
N HIS A 26 -1.19 -17.44 12.94
CA HIS A 26 0.29 -17.41 12.89
C HIS A 26 0.94 -17.26 11.50
N ILE A 27 0.20 -16.99 10.43
CA ILE A 27 0.81 -16.72 9.12
C ILE A 27 1.26 -15.25 9.10
N ASN A 28 2.57 -15.03 9.05
CA ASN A 28 3.20 -13.71 8.93
C ASN A 28 3.82 -13.58 7.53
N THR A 29 3.04 -13.12 6.55
CA THR A 29 3.53 -12.89 5.19
C THR A 29 3.94 -11.44 5.02
N SER A 30 5.20 -11.20 4.66
CA SER A 30 5.75 -9.86 4.43
C SER A 30 6.12 -9.68 2.96
N TYR A 31 5.66 -8.59 2.36
CA TYR A 31 6.00 -8.18 1.01
C TYR A 31 6.77 -6.85 1.01
N LYS A 32 7.40 -6.47 -0.08
CA LYS A 32 7.95 -5.13 -0.30
C LYS A 32 7.69 -4.70 -1.73
N LEU A 33 7.38 -3.42 -1.95
CA LEU A 33 7.24 -2.92 -3.31
C LEU A 33 8.60 -2.58 -3.90
N ASN A 34 8.62 -2.36 -5.22
CA ASN A 34 9.79 -1.79 -5.85
C ASN A 34 10.03 -0.36 -5.35
N PRO A 35 11.29 0.10 -5.30
CA PRO A 35 11.63 1.48 -4.91
C PRO A 35 10.96 2.56 -5.78
N THR A 36 10.47 2.18 -6.96
CA THR A 36 9.75 3.05 -7.90
C THR A 36 8.30 3.29 -7.51
N ASN A 37 7.72 2.46 -6.63
CA ASN A 37 6.35 2.57 -6.19
C ASN A 37 6.18 3.59 -5.07
N SER A 38 5.01 4.23 -5.03
CA SER A 38 4.72 5.24 -4.01
C SER A 38 4.20 4.63 -2.71
N VAL A 39 4.37 5.36 -1.60
CA VAL A 39 3.77 5.03 -0.30
C VAL A 39 2.24 4.88 -0.41
N PHE A 40 1.60 5.70 -1.26
CA PHE A 40 0.17 5.60 -1.55
C PHE A 40 -0.22 4.28 -2.22
N GLN A 41 0.52 3.83 -3.24
CA GLN A 41 0.29 2.52 -3.87
C GLN A 41 0.44 1.40 -2.85
N ALA A 42 1.44 1.50 -1.98
CA ALA A 42 1.65 0.51 -0.94
C ALA A 42 0.49 0.44 0.06
N LYS A 43 0.00 1.60 0.53
CA LYS A 43 -1.16 1.69 1.42
C LYS A 43 -2.43 1.13 0.78
N LEU A 44 -2.66 1.42 -0.49
CA LEU A 44 -3.81 0.89 -1.21
C LEU A 44 -3.70 -0.62 -1.47
N ALA A 45 -2.54 -1.10 -1.91
CA ALA A 45 -2.28 -2.52 -2.05
C ALA A 45 -2.62 -3.22 -0.74
N ALA A 46 -2.24 -2.61 0.40
CA ALA A 46 -2.48 -3.17 1.71
C ALA A 46 -3.92 -3.45 2.05
N ILE A 47 -4.76 -2.47 1.75
CA ILE A 47 -6.20 -2.61 1.92
C ILE A 47 -6.73 -3.69 0.97
N GLY A 48 -6.29 -3.70 -0.29
CA GLY A 48 -6.70 -4.69 -1.28
C GLY A 48 -6.38 -6.14 -0.90
N PHE A 49 -5.17 -6.40 -0.39
CA PHE A 49 -4.79 -7.74 0.06
C PHE A 49 -5.56 -8.17 1.30
N ALA A 50 -5.78 -7.26 2.26
CA ALA A 50 -6.58 -7.57 3.44
C ALA A 50 -8.01 -7.95 3.05
N ALA A 51 -8.61 -7.19 2.12
CA ALA A 51 -9.93 -7.47 1.57
C ALA A 51 -10.00 -8.82 0.83
N GLY A 52 -9.02 -9.09 -0.04
CA GLY A 52 -8.91 -10.38 -0.75
C GLY A 52 -8.69 -11.56 0.20
N TRP A 53 -7.93 -11.36 1.27
CA TRP A 53 -7.73 -12.38 2.31
C TRP A 53 -9.03 -12.66 3.07
N ALA A 54 -9.74 -11.60 3.50
CA ALA A 54 -11.02 -11.73 4.17
C ALA A 54 -12.04 -12.51 3.32
N LEU A 55 -12.10 -12.25 2.01
CA LEU A 55 -12.92 -13.02 1.07
C LEU A 55 -12.51 -14.48 0.99
N LYS A 56 -11.20 -14.73 0.80
CA LYS A 56 -10.67 -16.08 0.63
C LYS A 56 -10.95 -16.98 1.82
N PHE A 57 -10.91 -16.43 3.03
CA PHE A 57 -11.09 -17.18 4.28
C PHE A 57 -12.45 -16.93 4.94
N ASN A 58 -13.32 -16.13 4.33
CA ASN A 58 -14.62 -15.73 4.84
C ASN A 58 -14.57 -15.27 6.31
N GLN A 59 -13.60 -14.40 6.63
CA GLN A 59 -13.31 -13.99 8.00
C GLN A 59 -13.51 -12.49 8.17
N LEU A 60 -14.09 -12.10 9.31
CA LEU A 60 -14.23 -10.69 9.69
C LEU A 60 -12.86 -10.10 10.00
N VAL A 61 -12.54 -8.99 9.34
CA VAL A 61 -11.29 -8.26 9.44
C VAL A 61 -11.56 -6.79 9.66
N ASN A 62 -11.10 -6.29 10.81
CA ASN A 62 -11.02 -4.86 11.08
C ASN A 62 -9.60 -4.39 10.81
N PHE A 63 -9.45 -3.38 9.97
CA PHE A 63 -8.16 -2.80 9.63
C PHE A 63 -8.24 -1.29 9.80
N HIS A 64 -7.19 -0.73 10.40
CA HIS A 64 -7.15 0.69 10.72
C HIS A 64 -6.02 1.31 9.94
N THR A 65 -6.24 2.35 9.15
CA THR A 65 -5.17 3.01 8.38
C THR A 65 -4.98 4.45 8.81
N ASP A 66 -3.73 4.90 8.85
CA ASP A 66 -3.35 6.30 8.97
C ASP A 66 -3.52 7.10 7.67
N SER A 67 -3.81 6.42 6.55
CA SER A 67 -3.84 7.02 5.24
C SER A 67 -5.22 7.56 4.87
N GLN A 68 -5.46 8.81 5.22
CA GLN A 68 -6.66 9.50 4.78
C GLN A 68 -6.79 9.50 3.24
N SER A 69 -5.69 9.74 2.53
CA SER A 69 -5.66 9.72 1.05
C SER A 69 -6.11 8.38 0.45
N SER A 70 -5.77 7.25 1.08
CA SER A 70 -6.20 5.93 0.60
C SER A 70 -7.69 5.70 0.84
N ILE A 71 -8.22 6.15 1.97
CA ILE A 71 -9.66 6.08 2.28
C ILE A 71 -10.45 6.91 1.26
N GLU A 72 -10.01 8.12 0.99
CA GLU A 72 -10.64 9.01 0.00
C GLU A 72 -10.60 8.40 -1.40
N ALA A 73 -9.48 7.82 -1.81
CA ALA A 73 -9.35 7.16 -3.11
C ALA A 73 -10.32 5.98 -3.28
N ILE A 74 -10.56 5.21 -2.21
CA ILE A 74 -11.52 4.09 -2.19
C ILE A 74 -12.95 4.61 -2.26
N LYS A 75 -13.29 5.66 -1.49
CA LYS A 75 -14.64 6.24 -1.43
C LYS A 75 -15.02 7.04 -2.68
N SER A 76 -14.04 7.57 -3.40
CA SER A 76 -14.24 8.36 -4.60
C SER A 76 -15.04 7.60 -5.66
N ALA A 77 -16.08 8.22 -6.23
CA ALA A 77 -16.82 7.68 -7.37
C ALA A 77 -16.07 7.83 -8.70
N GLU A 78 -15.05 8.68 -8.76
CA GLU A 78 -14.29 8.90 -10.00
C GLU A 78 -13.57 7.63 -10.47
N PRO A 79 -13.54 7.38 -11.79
CA PRO A 79 -12.71 6.34 -12.37
C PRO A 79 -11.24 6.67 -12.09
N LYS A 80 -10.53 5.73 -11.45
CA LYS A 80 -9.09 5.83 -11.20
C LYS A 80 -8.36 4.77 -12.03
N SER A 81 -7.04 4.67 -11.86
CA SER A 81 -6.23 3.60 -12.48
C SER A 81 -6.80 2.22 -12.18
N GLU A 82 -6.63 1.27 -13.10
CA GLU A 82 -7.04 -0.13 -12.96
C GLU A 82 -6.70 -0.72 -11.59
N PHE A 83 -5.48 -0.50 -11.09
CA PHE A 83 -5.03 -0.90 -9.75
C PHE A 83 -5.99 -0.48 -8.62
N VAL A 84 -6.46 0.77 -8.64
CA VAL A 84 -7.38 1.30 -7.62
C VAL A 84 -8.76 0.69 -7.77
N ASN A 85 -9.22 0.50 -9.02
CA ASN A 85 -10.53 -0.09 -9.29
C ASN A 85 -10.59 -1.56 -8.84
N ASN A 86 -9.55 -2.35 -9.11
CA ASN A 86 -9.44 -3.74 -8.63
C ASN A 86 -9.51 -3.81 -7.10
N ILE A 87 -8.89 -2.85 -6.40
CA ILE A 87 -8.98 -2.76 -4.94
C ILE A 87 -10.40 -2.41 -4.49
N LYS A 88 -11.05 -1.45 -5.14
CA LYS A 88 -12.45 -1.10 -4.84
C LYS A 88 -13.39 -2.29 -5.03
N GLU A 89 -13.20 -3.08 -6.09
CA GLU A 89 -13.98 -4.29 -6.35
C GLU A 89 -13.79 -5.34 -5.25
N ASN A 90 -12.55 -5.56 -4.79
CA ASN A 90 -12.28 -6.45 -3.67
C ASN A 90 -12.93 -5.96 -2.37
N ILE A 91 -12.86 -4.66 -2.08
CA ILE A 91 -13.52 -4.07 -0.90
C ILE A 91 -15.04 -4.20 -1.02
N TYR A 92 -15.61 -3.91 -2.19
CA TYR A 92 -17.05 -4.01 -2.41
C TYR A 92 -17.57 -5.45 -2.27
N SER A 93 -16.79 -6.42 -2.77
CA SER A 93 -17.08 -7.84 -2.63
C SER A 93 -16.98 -8.29 -1.17
N SER A 94 -16.01 -7.75 -0.42
CA SER A 94 -15.77 -8.04 0.99
C SER A 94 -16.53 -7.16 1.97
N ARG A 95 -17.51 -6.35 1.52
CA ARG A 95 -18.15 -5.29 2.32
C ARG A 95 -18.80 -5.74 3.63
N LEU A 96 -19.14 -7.02 3.77
CA LEU A 96 -19.71 -7.60 5.00
C LEU A 96 -18.64 -8.21 5.93
N LEU A 97 -17.41 -8.34 5.44
CA LEU A 97 -16.30 -8.99 6.11
C LEU A 97 -15.24 -7.99 6.58
N VAL A 98 -15.24 -6.77 6.04
CA VAL A 98 -14.08 -5.88 6.06
C VAL A 98 -14.52 -4.51 6.56
N SER A 99 -13.95 -4.07 7.69
CA SER A 99 -14.19 -2.75 8.27
C SER A 99 -12.93 -1.89 8.25
N LEU A 100 -13.02 -0.72 7.59
CA LEU A 100 -11.92 0.25 7.45
C LEU A 100 -12.09 1.43 8.40
N THR A 101 -11.15 1.60 9.34
CA THR A 101 -11.16 2.73 10.28
C THR A 101 -9.96 3.64 10.04
N TRP A 102 -10.16 4.96 10.08
CA TRP A 102 -9.04 5.90 10.09
C TRP A 102 -8.47 6.04 11.51
N VAL A 103 -7.15 6.09 11.62
CA VAL A 103 -6.45 6.32 12.90
C VAL A 103 -5.41 7.42 12.72
N GLU A 104 -5.21 8.20 13.77
CA GLU A 104 -4.17 9.22 13.77
C GLU A 104 -2.78 8.58 13.88
N ALA A 105 -1.86 9.04 13.03
CA ALA A 105 -0.47 8.64 13.13
C ALA A 105 0.15 9.22 14.41
N HIS A 106 0.90 8.41 15.15
CA HIS A 106 1.72 8.84 16.30
C HIS A 106 0.99 9.25 17.59
N ALA A 107 -0.27 8.87 17.79
CA ALA A 107 -0.98 9.10 19.07
C ALA A 107 -0.51 8.19 20.24
N GLY A 108 0.72 7.64 20.20
CA GLY A 108 1.30 6.82 21.28
C GLY A 108 0.61 5.46 21.51
N ASN A 109 -0.17 4.99 20.55
CA ASN A 109 -1.00 3.78 20.68
C ASN A 109 -0.13 2.52 20.51
N PRO A 110 -0.26 1.49 21.37
CA PRO A 110 0.52 0.24 21.26
C PRO A 110 0.37 -0.47 19.92
N GLY A 111 -0.78 -0.31 19.25
CA GLY A 111 -1.03 -0.85 17.91
C GLY A 111 -0.09 -0.26 16.85
N ASN A 112 0.16 1.05 16.91
CA ASN A 112 1.05 1.79 16.01
C ASN A 112 2.51 1.33 16.19
N GLU A 113 3.01 1.28 17.43
CA GLU A 113 4.40 0.85 17.67
C GLU A 113 4.68 -0.57 17.16
N ARG A 114 3.70 -1.47 17.31
CA ARG A 114 3.83 -2.83 16.78
C ARG A 114 3.85 -2.83 15.25
N ALA A 115 3.10 -1.94 14.59
CA ALA A 115 3.10 -1.81 13.12
C ALA A 115 4.47 -1.29 12.64
N ASP A 116 5.04 -0.29 13.32
CA ASP A 116 6.37 0.24 13.02
C ASP A 116 7.48 -0.83 13.17
N ARG A 117 7.36 -1.74 14.15
CA ARG A 117 8.29 -2.87 14.25
C ARG A 117 8.14 -3.84 13.08
N GLN A 118 6.92 -4.10 12.64
CA GLN A 118 6.67 -4.97 11.49
C GLN A 118 7.15 -4.33 10.17
N GLU A 119 7.11 -3.00 10.06
CA GLU A 119 7.73 -2.25 8.95
C GLU A 119 9.20 -2.61 8.78
N LYS A 120 9.95 -2.46 9.87
CA LYS A 120 11.40 -2.65 9.91
C LYS A 120 11.77 -4.09 9.53
N LEU A 121 10.95 -5.05 9.95
CA LEU A 121 11.09 -6.44 9.54
C LEU A 121 10.79 -6.62 8.05
N ALA A 122 9.67 -6.12 7.53
CA ALA A 122 9.31 -6.27 6.12
C ALA A 122 10.34 -5.65 5.15
N ILE A 123 10.97 -4.53 5.53
CA ILE A 123 12.08 -3.94 4.76
C ILE A 123 13.24 -4.93 4.62
N THR A 124 13.53 -5.67 5.69
CA THR A 124 14.69 -6.56 5.77
C THR A 124 14.42 -7.93 5.13
N ILE A 125 13.23 -8.51 5.37
CA ILE A 125 12.92 -9.91 5.03
C ILE A 125 11.71 -10.09 4.09
N GLY A 126 11.05 -9.00 3.65
CA GLY A 126 9.86 -9.08 2.81
C GLY A 126 10.14 -9.56 1.38
N GLN A 127 9.19 -10.28 0.79
CA GLN A 127 9.24 -10.71 -0.61
C GLN A 127 8.81 -9.58 -1.56
N TYR A 128 9.43 -9.42 -2.72
CA TYR A 128 8.96 -8.41 -3.67
C TYR A 128 7.54 -8.72 -4.16
N LEU A 129 6.66 -7.73 -4.07
CA LEU A 129 5.37 -7.73 -4.74
C LEU A 129 5.54 -7.03 -6.08
N ASP A 130 5.23 -7.75 -7.16
CA ASP A 130 5.29 -7.21 -8.50
C ASP A 130 4.11 -6.27 -8.74
N LEU A 131 4.38 -4.97 -8.60
CA LEU A 131 3.43 -3.90 -8.85
C LEU A 131 4.03 -2.92 -9.84
N SER A 132 3.31 -2.67 -10.92
CA SER A 132 3.71 -1.73 -11.96
C SER A 132 4.03 -0.35 -11.38
N ALA A 133 5.09 0.26 -11.90
CA ALA A 133 5.49 1.60 -11.52
C ALA A 133 4.33 2.58 -11.79
N PRO A 134 4.10 3.56 -10.89
CA PRO A 134 3.02 4.52 -11.08
C PRO A 134 3.26 5.37 -12.32
N TYR A 135 2.18 5.74 -13.03
CA TYR A 135 2.24 6.54 -14.25
C TYR A 135 3.12 7.80 -14.10
N LEU A 136 3.00 8.49 -12.97
CA LEU A 136 3.77 9.70 -12.70
C LEU A 136 5.28 9.44 -12.67
N TYR A 137 5.72 8.30 -12.10
CA TYR A 137 7.14 7.92 -12.09
C TYR A 137 7.66 7.68 -13.51
N VAL A 138 6.90 6.93 -14.32
CA VAL A 138 7.25 6.66 -15.73
C VAL A 138 7.32 7.96 -16.53
N LYS A 139 6.32 8.85 -16.37
CA LYS A 139 6.27 10.15 -17.03
C LYS A 139 7.47 11.03 -16.66
N LEU A 140 7.87 11.05 -15.38
CA LEU A 140 9.04 11.78 -14.92
C LEU A 140 10.34 11.22 -15.54
N LYS A 141 10.49 9.89 -15.58
CA LYS A 141 11.67 9.26 -16.19
C LYS A 141 11.80 9.54 -17.68
N ILE A 142 10.70 9.48 -18.43
CA ILE A 142 10.69 9.84 -19.85
C ILE A 142 11.10 11.30 -20.04
N LYS A 143 10.55 12.22 -19.22
CA LYS A 143 10.93 13.64 -19.28
C LYS A 143 12.42 13.86 -19.00
N GLN A 144 12.96 13.22 -17.97
CA GLN A 144 14.39 13.30 -17.63
C GLN A 144 15.26 12.79 -18.77
N PHE A 145 14.89 11.66 -19.38
CA PHE A 145 15.59 11.10 -20.51
C PHE A 145 15.62 12.07 -21.71
N ILE A 146 14.46 12.63 -22.08
CA ILE A 146 14.38 13.60 -23.19
C ILE A 146 15.26 14.82 -22.92
N ILE A 147 15.21 15.38 -21.70
CA ILE A 147 16.03 16.55 -21.33
C ILE A 147 17.52 16.21 -21.44
N HIS A 148 17.93 15.05 -20.90
CA HIS A 148 19.32 14.62 -20.92
C HIS A 148 19.85 14.40 -22.34
N GLU A 149 19.08 13.75 -23.22
CA GLU A 149 19.45 13.59 -24.63
C GLU A 149 19.57 14.94 -25.33
N TRP A 150 18.67 15.88 -25.01
CA TRP A 150 18.73 17.23 -25.55
C TRP A 150 19.99 17.98 -25.08
N GLU A 151 20.31 17.92 -23.79
CA GLU A 151 21.54 18.50 -23.25
C GLU A 151 22.80 17.89 -23.90
N ASN A 152 22.83 16.58 -24.07
CA ASN A 152 23.94 15.88 -24.73
C ASN A 152 24.12 16.34 -26.18
N TYR A 153 23.02 16.50 -26.92
CA TYR A 153 23.04 17.01 -28.29
C TYR A 153 23.62 18.43 -28.36
N TRP A 154 23.18 19.34 -27.48
CA TRP A 154 23.69 20.72 -27.46
C TRP A 154 25.16 20.82 -27.04
N ASN A 155 25.59 19.98 -26.11
CA ASN A 155 26.99 19.96 -25.65
C ASN A 155 27.94 19.33 -26.69
N GLN A 156 27.44 18.59 -27.67
CA GLN A 156 28.23 18.05 -28.79
C GLN A 156 28.37 19.04 -29.96
N HIS A 157 27.48 20.04 -30.03
CA HIS A 157 27.42 21.02 -31.11
C HIS A 157 27.86 22.44 -30.69
N ASN A 158 28.39 22.58 -29.48
CA ASN A 158 29.16 23.74 -28.98
C ASN A 158 30.61 23.32 -28.71
#